data_AF-A0AA43F400-F1
#
_entry.id   AF-A0AA43F400-F1
#
_cell.length_a   1.000
_cell.length_b   1.000
_cell.length_c   1.000
_cell.angle_alpha   90.00
_cell.angle_beta   90.00
_cell.angle_gamma   90.00
#
_symmetry.space_group_name_H-M   'P 1'
#
loop_
_entity.id
_entity.type
_entity.pdbx_description
1 polymer ?
#
loop_
_entity_poly.entity_id
_entity_poly.type
_entity_poly.pdbx_seq_one_letter_code
_entity_poly.pdbx_strand_id
1 'polypeptide(L)'
;MGMITDHDICMAAATKNKPPSEITVWETTSGKAYTCQPIDNVHTALDIMKRERVRRLPVMDEEGLFQGIIAMNDFFLAAQEARGRSIPAVAYEDVVHTMKTMSAHRILVGT
;
A
#
# COMPACT_ATOMS: atom_id res chain seq x y z
N MET A 1 7.97 -3.58 13.72
CA MET A 1 6.92 -2.66 13.22
C MET A 1 6.31 -3.29 11.97
N GLY A 2 4.98 -3.34 11.88
CA GLY A 2 4.25 -3.96 10.77
C GLY A 2 2.96 -3.20 10.48
N MET A 3 2.35 -3.44 9.31
CA MET A 3 1.07 -2.87 8.93
C MET A 3 0.01 -3.97 9.00
N ILE A 4 -1.16 -3.61 9.53
CA ILE A 4 -2.34 -4.48 9.49
C ILE A 4 -3.33 -3.87 8.52
N THR A 5 -3.84 -4.70 7.63
CA THR A 5 -4.85 -4.36 6.64
C THR A 5 -6.16 -5.07 6.93
N ASP A 6 -7.25 -4.62 6.31
CA ASP A 6 -8.56 -5.27 6.40
C ASP A 6 -8.46 -6.75 6.01
N HIS A 7 -7.63 -7.09 5.02
CA HIS A 7 -7.40 -8.47 4.61
C HIS A 7 -6.75 -9.30 5.73
N ASP A 8 -5.76 -8.75 6.43
CA ASP A 8 -5.09 -9.43 7.54
C ASP A 8 -6.08 -9.75 8.67
N ILE A 9 -6.94 -8.78 9.00
CA ILE A 9 -8.00 -8.95 10.01
C ILE A 9 -9.01 -10.00 9.55
N CYS A 10 -9.51 -9.90 8.32
CA CYS A 10 -10.47 -10.86 7.76
C CYS A 10 -9.89 -12.28 7.74
N MET A 11 -8.66 -12.45 7.28
CA MET A 11 -8.00 -13.75 7.22
C MET A 11 -7.74 -14.30 8.61
N ALA A 12 -7.30 -13.49 9.56
CA ALA A 12 -7.10 -13.93 10.93
C ALA A 12 -8.42 -14.38 11.58
N ALA A 13 -9.48 -13.58 11.47
CA ALA A 13 -10.80 -13.92 12.00
C ALA A 13 -11.36 -15.21 11.37
N ALA A 14 -11.11 -15.43 10.07
CA ALA A 14 -11.60 -16.61 9.36
C ALA A 14 -10.77 -17.89 9.64
N THR A 15 -9.48 -17.77 9.99
CA THR A 15 -8.57 -18.92 9.98
C THR A 15 -8.01 -19.31 11.35
N LYS A 16 -8.01 -18.42 12.35
CA LYS A 16 -7.36 -18.67 13.65
C LYS A 16 -8.17 -19.55 14.60
N ASN A 17 -9.42 -19.88 14.26
CA ASN A 17 -10.34 -20.68 15.08
C ASN A 17 -10.42 -20.21 16.55
N LYS A 18 -10.46 -18.89 16.73
CA LYS A 18 -10.59 -18.20 18.02
C LYS A 18 -11.67 -17.11 17.88
N PRO A 19 -12.34 -16.73 18.98
CA PRO A 19 -13.16 -15.53 18.99
C PRO A 19 -12.33 -14.31 18.55
N PRO A 20 -12.85 -13.38 17.72
CA PRO A 20 -12.09 -12.21 17.28
C PRO A 20 -11.52 -11.36 18.43
N SER A 21 -12.18 -11.35 19.59
CA SER A 21 -11.71 -10.68 20.81
C SER A 21 -10.44 -11.28 21.42
N GLU A 22 -10.07 -12.50 21.04
CA GLU A 22 -8.90 -13.22 21.54
C GLU A 22 -7.76 -13.31 20.52
N ILE A 23 -7.97 -12.80 19.30
CA ILE A 23 -6.93 -12.75 18.27
C ILE A 23 -6.05 -11.54 18.54
N THR A 24 -4.77 -11.78 18.83
CA THR A 24 -3.81 -10.71 19.04
C THR A 24 -3.35 -10.09 17.71
N VAL A 25 -2.94 -8.83 17.75
CA VAL A 25 -2.31 -8.10 16.63
C VAL A 25 -1.15 -8.89 16.00
N TRP A 26 -0.37 -9.61 16.81
CA TRP A 26 0.74 -10.41 16.31
C TRP A 26 0.28 -11.64 15.52
N GLU A 27 -0.92 -12.15 15.80
CA GLU A 27 -1.48 -13.28 15.08
C GLU A 27 -2.11 -12.89 13.74
N THR A 28 -2.40 -11.59 13.52
CA THR A 28 -2.95 -11.10 12.24
C THR A 28 -1.87 -10.80 11.20
N THR A 29 -0.61 -10.61 11.62
CA THR A 29 0.43 -10.08 10.73
C THR A 29 0.71 -11.01 9.55
N SER A 30 0.64 -10.48 8.33
CA SER A 30 0.89 -11.20 7.08
C SER A 30 2.33 -11.06 6.57
N GLY A 31 3.17 -10.26 7.22
CA GLY A 31 4.57 -10.11 6.84
C GLY A 31 5.15 -8.73 7.13
N LYS A 32 6.14 -8.35 6.31
CA LYS A 32 6.89 -7.09 6.44
C LYS A 32 6.09 -5.93 5.83
N ALA A 33 6.05 -4.80 6.54
CA ALA A 33 5.56 -3.55 5.96
C ALA A 33 6.60 -2.97 4.99
N TYR A 34 6.15 -2.59 3.80
CA TYR A 34 6.95 -1.82 2.86
C TYR A 34 6.71 -0.34 3.10
N THR A 35 7.78 0.45 3.06
CA THR A 35 7.77 1.87 3.44
C THR A 35 8.41 2.72 2.36
N CYS A 36 8.09 4.01 2.34
CA CYS A 36 8.80 5.03 1.58
C CYS A 36 9.24 6.16 2.53
N GLN A 37 10.10 7.05 2.05
CA GLN A 37 10.56 8.22 2.80
C GLN A 37 9.81 9.50 2.38
N PRO A 38 9.74 10.52 3.26
CA PRO A 38 9.15 11.81 2.91
C PRO A 38 9.82 12.48 1.70
N ILE A 39 11.12 12.22 1.50
CA ILE A 39 11.93 12.77 0.42
C ILE A 39 11.84 11.97 -0.89
N ASP A 40 11.20 10.79 -0.86
CA ASP A 40 11.06 9.97 -2.06
C ASP A 40 10.20 10.68 -3.10
N ASN A 41 10.60 10.55 -4.37
CA ASN A 41 9.73 10.92 -5.47
C ASN A 41 8.45 10.07 -5.43
N VAL A 42 7.31 10.66 -5.76
CA VAL A 42 6.02 9.98 -5.92
C VAL A 42 6.12 8.71 -6.78
N HIS A 43 6.93 8.70 -7.84
CA HIS A 43 7.15 7.53 -8.68
C HIS A 43 7.82 6.37 -7.92
N THR A 44 8.73 6.65 -6.98
CA THR A 44 9.34 5.63 -6.12
C THR A 44 8.27 4.95 -5.27
N ALA A 45 7.36 5.71 -4.68
CA ALA A 45 6.26 5.16 -3.90
C ALA A 45 5.32 4.30 -4.77
N LEU A 46 4.97 4.76 -5.98
CA LEU A 46 4.18 3.99 -6.94
C LEU A 46 4.87 2.70 -7.37
N ASP A 47 6.19 2.72 -7.58
CA ASP A 47 6.96 1.54 -7.95
C ASP A 47 7.00 0.49 -6.83
N ILE A 48 7.14 0.94 -5.57
CA ILE A 48 7.05 0.04 -4.40
C ILE A 48 5.64 -0.56 -4.33
N MET A 49 4.59 0.26 -4.44
CA MET A 49 3.20 -0.22 -4.45
C MET A 49 2.93 -1.23 -5.57
N LYS A 50 3.47 -0.98 -6.76
CA LYS A 50 3.36 -1.86 -7.93
C LYS A 50 4.08 -3.18 -7.71
N ARG A 51 5.36 -3.13 -7.31
CA ARG A 51 6.23 -4.30 -7.15
C ARG A 51 5.73 -5.22 -6.04
N GLU A 52 5.41 -4.65 -4.89
CA GLU A 52 5.00 -5.39 -3.69
C GLU A 52 3.49 -5.63 -3.64
N ARG A 53 2.75 -5.07 -4.61
CA ARG A 53 1.28 -5.15 -4.75
C ARG A 53 0.53 -4.65 -3.52
N VAL A 54 1.09 -3.67 -2.81
CA VAL A 54 0.49 -3.01 -1.65
C VAL A 54 -0.17 -1.70 -2.04
N ARG A 55 -1.33 -1.40 -1.45
CA ARG A 55 -2.12 -0.19 -1.79
C ARG A 55 -1.84 1.00 -0.88
N ARG A 56 -1.04 0.79 0.17
CA ARG A 56 -0.71 1.75 1.22
C ARG A 56 0.74 1.55 1.61
N LEU A 57 1.45 2.63 1.87
CA LEU A 57 2.82 2.63 2.38
C LEU A 57 2.87 3.53 3.62
N PRO A 58 3.44 3.09 4.75
CA PRO A 58 3.89 3.98 5.79
C PRO A 58 5.04 4.82 5.24
N VAL A 59 4.99 6.11 5.52
CA VAL A 59 6.09 7.03 5.29
C VAL A 59 6.93 7.06 6.57
N MET A 60 8.22 6.75 6.44
CA MET A 60 9.17 6.70 7.55
C MET A 60 10.37 7.61 7.24
N ASP A 61 10.86 8.36 8.22
CA ASP A 61 12.11 9.13 8.03
C ASP A 61 13.37 8.23 8.10
N GLU A 62 14.54 8.86 7.99
CA GLU A 62 15.84 8.18 8.03
C GLU A 62 16.13 7.54 9.40
N GLU A 63 15.60 8.09 10.49
CA GLU A 63 15.66 7.51 11.83
C GLU A 63 14.67 6.36 12.05
N GLY A 64 13.80 6.09 11.08
CA GLY A 64 12.79 5.04 11.15
C GLY A 64 11.58 5.41 12.01
N LEU A 65 11.30 6.71 12.18
CA LEU A 65 10.09 7.22 12.81
C LEU A 65 8.97 7.37 11.78
N PHE A 66 7.74 7.10 12.23
CA PHE A 66 6.55 7.14 11.40
C PHE A 66 6.08 8.57 11.16
N GLN A 67 5.97 8.94 9.89
CA GLN A 67 5.60 10.28 9.44
C GLN A 67 4.16 10.33 8.88
N GLY A 68 3.59 9.19 8.52
CA GLY A 68 2.22 9.12 8.00
C GLY A 68 1.99 7.91 7.10
N ILE A 69 0.84 7.90 6.40
CA ILE A 69 0.50 6.86 5.42
C ILE A 69 0.16 7.55 4.11
N ILE A 70 0.67 7.01 3.01
CA ILE A 70 0.21 7.32 1.65
C ILE A 70 -0.50 6.10 1.06
N ALA A 71 -1.62 6.34 0.38
CA ALA A 71 -2.46 5.33 -0.24
C ALA A 71 -2.62 5.59 -1.74
N MET A 72 -2.96 4.54 -2.49
CA MET A 72 -3.27 4.65 -3.93
C MET A 72 -4.29 5.75 -4.26
N ASN A 73 -5.25 5.99 -3.36
CA ASN A 73 -6.26 7.04 -3.52
C ASN A 73 -5.65 8.46 -3.52
N ASP A 74 -4.60 8.68 -2.73
CA ASP A 74 -3.96 10.00 -2.64
C ASP A 74 -3.29 10.38 -3.96
N PHE A 75 -2.72 9.40 -4.68
CA PHE A 75 -2.18 9.63 -6.03
C PHE A 75 -3.27 9.95 -7.05
N PHE A 76 -4.46 9.32 -6.96
CA PHE A 76 -5.59 9.66 -7.83
C PHE A 76 -6.07 11.09 -7.60
N LEU A 77 -6.20 11.50 -6.34
CA LEU A 77 -6.57 12.88 -5.97
C LEU A 77 -5.53 13.88 -6.49
N ALA A 78 -4.24 13.60 -6.25
CA ALA A 78 -3.14 14.45 -6.72
C ALA A 78 -3.10 14.57 -8.26
N ALA A 79 -3.31 13.47 -8.99
CA ALA A 79 -3.38 13.47 -10.45
C ALA A 79 -4.60 14.24 -10.98
N GLN A 80 -5.71 14.26 -10.24
CA GLN A 80 -6.92 14.99 -10.61
C GLN A 80 -6.78 16.50 -10.37
N GLU A 81 -6.25 16.91 -9.22
CA GLU A 81 -6.02 18.33 -8.88
C GLU A 81 -5.05 19.01 -9.84
N ALA A 82 -4.09 18.25 -10.37
CA ALA A 82 -3.12 18.75 -11.33
C ALA A 82 -3.73 19.17 -12.68
N ARG A 83 -4.99 18.82 -12.99
CA ARG A 83 -5.68 19.28 -14.21
C ARG A 83 -5.86 20.81 -14.29
N GLY A 84 -5.57 21.55 -13.21
CA GLY A 84 -5.52 23.01 -13.17
C GLY A 84 -4.13 23.63 -12.93
N ARG A 85 -3.04 22.85 -12.88
CA ARG A 85 -1.66 23.32 -12.66
C ARG A 85 -0.77 22.97 -13.86
N SER A 86 0.29 23.76 -14.08
CA SER A 86 1.14 23.66 -15.29
C SER A 86 1.87 22.32 -15.45
N ILE A 87 2.16 21.60 -14.35
CA ILE A 87 2.79 20.26 -14.39
C ILE A 87 2.24 19.43 -13.21
N PRO A 88 1.60 18.28 -13.45
CA PRO A 88 1.22 17.33 -12.39
C PRO A 88 2.43 16.78 -11.66
N ALA A 89 2.33 16.61 -10.34
CA ALA A 89 3.31 15.80 -9.59
C ALA A 89 3.28 14.32 -10.01
N VAL A 90 2.18 13.85 -10.60
CA VAL A 90 2.01 12.50 -11.13
C VAL A 90 0.95 12.49 -12.24
N ALA A 91 1.23 11.77 -13.32
CA ALA A 91 0.26 11.63 -14.41
C ALA A 91 -0.82 10.62 -14.05
N TYR A 92 -2.08 10.91 -14.40
CA TYR A 92 -3.21 10.02 -14.12
C TYR A 92 -3.03 8.62 -14.74
N GLU A 93 -2.37 8.55 -15.89
CA GLU A 93 -2.08 7.29 -16.58
C GLU A 93 -1.13 6.37 -15.79
N ASP A 94 -0.14 6.94 -15.10
CA ASP A 94 0.80 6.18 -14.26
C ASP A 94 0.08 5.54 -13.08
N VAL A 95 -0.82 6.29 -12.45
CA VAL A 95 -1.63 5.81 -11.32
C VAL A 95 -2.55 4.68 -11.78
N VAL A 96 -3.22 4.84 -12.92
CA VAL A 96 -4.09 3.81 -13.51
C VAL A 96 -3.28 2.56 -13.90
N HIS A 97 -2.11 2.73 -14.52
CA HIS A 97 -1.25 1.63 -14.92
C HIS A 97 -0.77 0.82 -13.70
N THR A 98 -0.37 1.51 -12.64
CA THR A 98 0.00 0.91 -11.35
C THR A 98 -1.16 0.10 -10.78
N MET A 99 -2.35 0.68 -10.70
CA MET A 99 -3.55 0.01 -10.20
C MET A 99 -3.92 -1.23 -11.03
N LYS A 100 -3.85 -1.15 -12.37
CA LYS A 100 -4.06 -2.29 -13.27
C LYS A 100 -3.07 -3.41 -12.99
N THR A 101 -1.78 -3.06 -12.86
CA THR A 101 -0.72 -4.04 -12.58
C THR A 101 -0.97 -4.77 -11.27
N MET A 102 -1.33 -4.04 -10.20
CA MET A 102 -1.60 -4.62 -8.88
C MET A 102 -2.87 -5.47 -8.84
N SER A 103 -3.90 -5.06 -9.58
CA SER A 103 -5.21 -5.71 -9.59
C SER A 103 -5.29 -6.94 -10.48
N ALA A 104 -4.30 -7.15 -11.37
CA ALA A 104 -4.17 -8.40 -12.12
C ALA A 104 -4.10 -9.58 -11.14
N HIS A 105 -5.00 -10.56 -11.29
CA HIS A 105 -4.97 -11.78 -10.49
C HIS A 105 -3.62 -12.48 -10.66
N ARG A 106 -3.11 -13.08 -9.58
CA ARG A 106 -2.06 -14.10 -9.69
C ARG A 106 -2.61 -15.17 -10.63
N ILE A 107 -2.15 -15.21 -11.88
CA ILE A 107 -2.19 -16.48 -12.62
C ILE A 107 -1.21 -17.36 -11.85
N LEU A 108 -1.74 -18.16 -10.93
CA LEU A 108 -1.02 -19.28 -10.37
C LEU A 108 -0.84 -20.27 -11.51
N VAL A 109 0.21 -20.10 -12.31
CA VAL A 109 0.68 -21.19 -13.16
C VAL A 109 1.22 -22.22 -12.17
N GLY A 110 0.48 -23.30 -12.00
CA GLY A 110 0.86 -24.40 -11.11
C GLY A 110 2.25 -24.92 -11.49
N THR A 111 3.15 -24.95 -10.51
CA THR A 111 4.37 -25.75 -10.51
C THR A 111 4.24 -26.81 -9.45
#